data_AF-A0A6A5QK77-F1
#
_entry.id   AF-A0A6A5QK77-F1
#
_cell.length_a   1.000
_cell.length_b   1.000
_cell.length_c   1.000
_cell.angle_alpha   90.00
_cell.angle_beta   90.00
_cell.angle_gamma   90.00
#
_symmetry.space_group_name_H-M   'P 1'
#
loop_
_entity.id
_entity.type
_entity.pdbx_description
1 polymer ?
#
loop_
_entity_poly.entity_id
_entity_poly.type
_entity_poly.pdbx_seq_one_letter_code
_entity_poly.pdbx_strand_id
1 'polypeptide(L)' 'QGQPYDCCSACSEKVISAYESDPWGFVERALNERGWVEEMSGLKEVQRRADEAADDVEWEEDEGGLDGEGEML' A
#
# COMPACT_ATOMS: atom_id res chain seq x y z
N GLN A 1 2.34 3.30 -19.70
CA GLN A 1 2.04 1.88 -19.37
C GLN A 1 2.60 1.63 -17.97
N GLY A 2 1.85 0.94 -17.11
CA GLY A 2 2.32 0.63 -15.75
C GLY A 2 3.50 -0.34 -15.77
N GLN A 3 4.48 -0.13 -14.90
CA GLN A 3 5.60 -1.06 -14.72
C GLN A 3 5.24 -2.11 -13.67
N PRO A 4 5.67 -3.37 -13.83
CA PRO A 4 5.54 -4.36 -12.78
C PRO A 4 6.28 -3.88 -11.52
N TYR A 5 5.73 -4.19 -10.35
CA TYR A 5 6.26 -3.74 -9.08
C TYR A 5 6.50 -4.92 -8.14
N ASP A 6 7.70 -5.00 -7.59
CA ASP A 6 8.18 -6.13 -6.78
C ASP A 6 7.38 -6.34 -5.48
N CYS A 7 6.77 -5.27 -4.98
CA CYS A 7 5.89 -5.33 -3.81
C CYS A 7 4.40 -5.26 -4.19
N CYS A 8 4.01 -5.45 -5.45
CA CYS A 8 2.59 -5.44 -5.79
C CYS A 8 1.80 -6.50 -4.99
N SER A 9 0.68 -6.09 -4.38
CA SER A 9 -0.22 -6.97 -3.61
C SER A 9 -0.98 -7.99 -4.45
N ALA A 10 -0.93 -7.87 -5.79
CA ALA A 10 -1.67 -8.75 -6.70
C ALA A 10 -0.78 -9.51 -7.70
N CYS A 11 0.24 -8.86 -8.28
CA CYS A 11 1.03 -9.43 -9.37
C CYS A 11 2.54 -9.59 -9.09
N SER A 12 2.99 -9.35 -7.86
CA SER A 12 4.39 -9.63 -7.51
C SER A 12 4.67 -11.13 -7.58
N GLU A 13 5.91 -11.50 -7.89
CA GLU A 13 6.34 -12.90 -7.93
C GLU A 13 6.05 -13.63 -6.60
N LYS A 14 6.16 -12.93 -5.47
CA LYS A 14 5.84 -13.46 -4.13
C LYS A 14 4.36 -13.85 -4.02
N VAL A 15 3.46 -13.00 -4.48
CA VAL A 15 2.01 -13.23 -4.44
C VAL A 15 1.63 -14.39 -5.37
N ILE A 16 2.15 -14.38 -6.60
CA ILE A 16 1.89 -15.45 -7.57
C ILE A 16 2.41 -16.79 -7.03
N SER A 17 3.64 -16.84 -6.53
CA SER A 17 4.24 -18.07 -5.99
C SER A 17 3.49 -18.61 -4.77
N ALA A 18 3.02 -17.72 -3.88
CA ALA A 18 2.24 -18.11 -2.70
C ALA A 18 0.88 -18.70 -3.11
N TYR A 19 0.20 -18.07 -4.07
CA TYR A 19 -1.06 -18.58 -4.60
C TYR A 19 -0.88 -19.93 -5.33
N GLU A 20 0.16 -20.08 -6.15
CA GLU A 20 0.44 -21.34 -6.86
C GLU A 20 0.78 -22.49 -5.90
N SER A 21 1.40 -22.19 -4.77
CA SER A 21 1.80 -23.19 -3.77
C SER A 21 0.64 -23.67 -2.89
N ASP A 22 -0.26 -22.76 -2.51
CA ASP A 22 -1.44 -23.07 -1.69
C ASP A 22 -2.61 -22.14 -2.05
N PRO A 23 -3.39 -22.45 -3.12
CA PRO A 23 -4.37 -21.52 -3.66
C PRO A 23 -5.48 -21.17 -2.68
N TRP A 24 -5.99 -22.17 -1.95
CA TRP A 24 -7.09 -21.94 -1.02
C TRP A 24 -6.60 -21.34 0.29
N GLY A 25 -5.48 -21.82 0.85
CA GLY A 25 -4.91 -21.22 2.07
C GLY A 25 -4.47 -19.78 1.84
N PHE A 26 -3.95 -19.45 0.65
CA PHE A 26 -3.68 -18.05 0.27
C PHE A 26 -4.96 -17.19 0.34
N VAL A 27 -6.04 -17.62 -0.30
CA VAL A 27 -7.30 -16.84 -0.35
C VAL A 27 -7.92 -16.72 1.03
N GLU A 28 -7.96 -17.81 1.80
CA GLU A 28 -8.51 -17.82 3.16
C GLU A 28 -7.77 -16.81 4.05
N ARG A 29 -6.44 -16.81 4.03
CA ARG A 29 -5.63 -15.87 4.81
C ARG A 29 -5.76 -14.44 4.29
N ALA A 30 -5.72 -14.23 2.99
CA ALA A 30 -5.87 -12.90 2.39
C ALA A 30 -7.20 -12.23 2.75
N LEU A 31 -8.28 -13.01 2.91
CA LEU A 31 -9.60 -12.49 3.27
C LEU A 31 -9.80 -12.32 4.76
N ASN A 32 -9.21 -13.19 5.60
CA ASN A 32 -9.46 -13.20 7.04
C ASN A 32 -8.38 -12.46 7.87
N GLU A 33 -7.14 -12.37 7.38
CA GLU A 33 -6.02 -11.74 8.07
C GLU A 33 -5.74 -10.36 7.47
N ARG A 34 -6.26 -9.31 8.12
CA ARG A 34 -6.02 -7.92 7.68
C ARG A 34 -4.52 -7.61 7.70
N GLY A 35 -4.02 -7.05 6.59
CA GLY A 35 -2.62 -6.65 6.43
C GLY A 35 -1.68 -7.79 6.07
N TRP A 36 -2.17 -9.03 6.02
CA TRP A 36 -1.37 -10.19 5.64
C TRP A 36 -0.72 -9.98 4.26
N VAL A 37 -1.53 -9.68 3.23
CA VAL A 37 -1.05 -9.45 1.85
C VAL A 37 0.03 -8.37 1.77
N GLU A 38 -0.07 -7.33 2.60
CA GLU A 38 0.91 -6.24 2.65
C GLU A 38 2.25 -6.71 3.24
N GLU A 39 2.21 -7.63 4.21
CA GLU A 39 3.41 -8.21 4.83
C GLU A 39 4.18 -9.12 3.86
N MET A 40 3.53 -10.09 3.21
CA MET A 40 4.24 -11.02 2.30
C MET A 40 4.71 -10.34 1.03
N SER A 41 3.93 -9.39 0.49
CA SER A 41 4.33 -8.68 -0.72
C SER A 41 5.51 -7.75 -0.44
N GLY A 42 5.65 -7.27 0.79
CA GLY A 42 6.65 -6.29 1.21
C GLY A 42 6.12 -4.84 1.21
N LEU A 43 4.84 -4.62 0.89
CA LEU A 43 4.22 -3.29 0.95
C LEU A 43 4.28 -2.69 2.35
N LYS A 44 4.15 -3.49 3.40
CA LYS A 44 4.21 -2.98 4.77
C LYS A 44 5.54 -2.29 5.07
N GLU A 45 6.63 -2.85 4.55
CA GLU A 45 7.97 -2.27 4.68
C GLU A 45 8.13 -1.00 3.84
N VAL A 46 7.52 -0.97 2.65
CA VAL A 46 7.49 0.23 1.81
C VAL A 46 6.75 1.36 2.51
N GLN A 47 5.59 1.07 3.11
CA GLN A 47 4.83 2.05 3.90
C GLN A 47 5.66 2.56 5.08
N ARG A 48 6.29 1.67 5.85
CA ARG A 48 7.15 2.06 6.98
C ARG A 48 8.26 3.03 6.56
N ARG A 49 8.95 2.74 5.44
CA ARG A 49 10.00 3.62 4.92
C ARG A 49 9.47 4.95 4.42
N ALA A 50 8.26 4.95 3.85
CA ALA A 50 7.62 6.18 3.42
C ALA A 50 7.25 7.05 4.62
N ASP A 51 6.73 6.46 5.70
CA ASP A 51 6.40 7.17 6.94
C ASP A 51 7.67 7.75 7.58
N GLU A 52 8.76 6.97 7.68
CA GLU A 52 10.05 7.45 8.19
C GLU A 52 10.64 8.59 7.36
N ALA A 53 10.56 8.49 6.03
CA ALA A 53 11.01 9.55 5.15
C ALA A 53 10.10 10.79 5.23
N ALA A 54 8.80 10.62 5.53
CA ALA A 54 7.88 11.74 5.68
C ALA A 54 8.13 12.51 6.98
N ASP A 55 8.52 11.84 8.06
CA ASP A 55 8.92 12.48 9.33
C ASP A 55 10.17 13.36 9.16
N ASP A 56 11.09 12.98 8.26
CA ASP A 56 12.31 13.73 7.94
C ASP A 56 12.05 14.91 6.97
N VAL A 57 10.87 14.98 6.36
CA VAL A 57 10.48 16.05 5.44
C VAL A 57 9.60 17.05 6.17
N GLU A 58 10.12 18.25 6.42
CA GLU A 58 9.32 19.39 6.88
C GLU A 58 8.45 19.85 5.70
N TRP A 59 7.24 19.28 5.60
CA TRP A 59 6.23 19.78 4.69
C TRP A 59 5.87 21.19 5.16
N GLU A 60 6.14 22.22 4.36
CA GLU A 60 5.62 23.56 4.64
C GLU A 60 4.10 23.42 4.76
N GLU A 61 3.56 23.62 5.98
CA GLU A 61 2.14 23.87 6.17
C GLU A 61 1.85 25.18 5.44
N ASP A 62 1.50 25.09 4.16
CA ASP A 62 0.85 26.21 3.49
C ASP A 62 -0.41 26.48 4.30
N GLU A 63 -0.43 27.58 5.05
CA GLU A 63 -1.62 28.17 5.68
C GLU A 63 -2.65 28.62 4.62
N GLY A 64 -2.80 27.87 3.53
CA GLY A 64 -3.92 27.89 2.60
C GLY A 64 -5.04 27.02 3.13
N GLY A 65 -5.70 27.52 4.19
CA GLY A 65 -6.86 26.88 4.78
C GLY A 65 -7.88 26.45 3.72
N LEU A 66 -8.28 25.18 3.77
CA LEU A 66 -9.58 24.75 3.26
C LEU A 66 -10.66 25.19 4.27
N ASP A 67 -10.79 26.50 4.47
CA ASP A 67 -11.95 27.14 5.09
C ASP A 67 -12.45 28.20 4.10
N GLY A 68 -13.50 27.85 3.35
CA GLY A 68 -14.12 28.75 2.39
C GLY A 68 -14.79 28.03 1.23
N GLU A 69 -16.08 27.75 1.40
CA GLU A 69 -17.12 27.74 0.34
C GLU A 69 -16.83 27.02 -0.99
N GLY A 70 -17.01 25.69 -0.99
CA GLY A 70 -17.30 24.91 -2.20
C GLY A 70 -18.78 24.99 -2.63
N GLU A 71 -19.31 26.20 -2.84
CA GLU A 71 -20.50 26.42 -3.68
C GLU A 71 -20.19 27.56 -4.67
N MET A 72 -19.80 27.22 -5.90
CA MET A 72 -20.08 28.07 -7.08
C MET A 72 -20.13 27.23 -8.36
N LEU A 73 -21.38 27.02 -8.80
CA LEU A 73 -21.92 26.67 -10.14
C LEU A 73 -21.54 25.32 -10.78
#